data_AF-A0A367F7N7-F1
#
_entry.id   AF-A0A367F7N7-F1
#
_cell.length_a   1.000
_cell.length_b   1.000
_cell.length_c   1.000
_cell.angle_alpha   90.00
_cell.angle_beta   90.00
_cell.angle_gamma   90.00
#
_symmetry.space_group_name_H-M   'P 1'
#
loop_
_entity.id
_entity.type
_entity.pdbx_description
1 polymer ?
#
loop_
_entity_poly.entity_id
_entity_poly.type
_entity_poly.pdbx_seq_one_letter_code
_entity_poly.pdbx_strand_id
1 'polypeptide(L)'
;MATQTTHTAHTITVQWDVIPDDADDVALVRDGAFRTYRCRCATPLPGRVSAELHAMETGQCSVCLGSADQEIVPGFVQRCSACAATGRRDVQLVWEVAHGEAREVITTELVRGLIGDHAGPFRLSEVADAVREALALPRGRLPVGPRVRDVLREMEAAGELVMLSAPDEMLRGPSVVVYRDPLWQRASA
;
A
#
# COMPACT_ATOMS: atom_id res chain seq x y z
N MET A 1 -28.26 33.47 15.36
CA MET A 1 -28.04 32.14 15.96
C MET A 1 -27.25 31.32 14.95
N ALA A 2 -25.94 31.17 15.18
CA ALA A 2 -25.10 30.36 14.31
C ALA A 2 -25.38 28.88 14.63
N THR A 3 -25.88 28.15 13.64
CA THR A 3 -26.08 26.70 13.71
C THR A 3 -24.70 26.07 13.84
N GLN A 4 -24.32 25.67 15.07
CA GLN A 4 -23.19 24.78 15.27
C GLN A 4 -23.55 23.46 14.59
N THR A 5 -23.04 23.26 13.38
CA THR A 5 -23.00 21.94 12.75
C THR A 5 -22.09 21.11 13.65
N THR A 6 -22.68 20.30 14.52
CA THR A 6 -21.96 19.22 15.18
C THR A 6 -21.40 18.35 14.07
N HIS A 7 -20.11 18.49 13.77
CA HIS A 7 -19.40 17.53 12.94
C HIS A 7 -19.45 16.21 13.69
N THR A 8 -20.45 15.39 13.40
CA THR A 8 -20.50 14.02 13.87
C THR A 8 -19.22 13.37 13.37
N ALA A 9 -18.34 12.97 14.27
CA ALA A 9 -17.09 12.32 13.89
C ALA A 9 -17.43 11.03 13.14
N HIS A 10 -17.28 11.04 11.83
CA HIS A 10 -17.42 9.85 11.00
C HIS A 10 -16.20 8.99 11.28
N THR A 11 -16.42 7.81 11.85
CA THR A 11 -15.39 6.80 12.07
C THR A 11 -15.99 5.49 11.62
N ILE A 12 -15.43 4.90 10.58
CA ILE A 12 -15.86 3.61 10.06
C ILE A 12 -15.04 2.53 10.78
N THR A 13 -15.72 1.66 11.50
CA THR A 13 -15.13 0.46 12.10
C THR A 13 -15.32 -0.71 11.15
N VAL A 14 -14.26 -1.50 11.03
CA VAL A 14 -14.24 -2.76 10.27
C VAL A 14 -14.19 -3.90 11.27
N GLN A 15 -15.01 -4.93 11.06
CA GLN A 15 -14.97 -6.15 11.86
C GLN A 15 -14.86 -7.34 10.92
N TRP A 16 -14.00 -8.30 11.27
CA TRP A 16 -13.88 -9.55 10.52
C TRP A 16 -15.03 -10.48 10.86
N ASP A 17 -15.63 -11.05 9.82
CA ASP A 17 -16.54 -12.19 9.91
C ASP A 17 -15.74 -13.50 9.93
N VAL A 18 -16.45 -14.63 9.99
CA VAL A 18 -15.84 -15.95 9.89
C VAL A 18 -15.21 -16.12 8.50
N ILE A 19 -13.90 -16.37 8.46
CA ILE A 19 -13.14 -16.63 7.24
C ILE A 19 -13.02 -18.16 7.07
N PRO A 20 -13.52 -18.72 5.96
CA PRO A 20 -13.31 -20.13 5.63
C PRO A 20 -11.82 -20.48 5.46
N ASP A 21 -11.44 -21.71 5.82
CA ASP A 21 -10.04 -22.19 5.68
C ASP A 21 -9.56 -22.18 4.22
N ASP A 22 -10.47 -22.39 3.28
CA ASP A 22 -10.24 -22.40 1.83
C ASP A 22 -10.51 -21.05 1.15
N ALA A 23 -10.76 -19.99 1.91
CA ALA A 23 -11.07 -18.69 1.33
C ALA A 23 -9.92 -18.17 0.46
N ASP A 24 -10.26 -17.68 -0.73
CA ASP A 24 -9.32 -17.06 -1.65
C ASP A 24 -8.59 -15.87 -1.01
N ASP A 25 -7.26 -15.91 -1.02
CA ASP A 25 -6.41 -14.87 -0.45
C ASP A 25 -6.54 -13.54 -1.18
N VAL A 26 -6.85 -13.56 -2.48
CA VAL A 26 -7.09 -12.32 -3.24
C VAL A 26 -8.35 -11.63 -2.73
N ALA A 27 -9.45 -12.39 -2.57
CA ALA A 27 -10.69 -11.88 -2.01
C ALA A 27 -10.50 -11.35 -0.57
N LEU A 28 -9.69 -12.04 0.24
CA LEU A 28 -9.38 -11.63 1.62
C LEU A 28 -8.58 -10.31 1.66
N VAL A 29 -7.47 -10.24 0.92
CA VAL A 29 -6.48 -9.16 1.01
C VAL A 29 -6.90 -7.93 0.21
N ARG A 30 -7.39 -8.12 -1.03
CA ARG A 30 -7.70 -7.02 -1.95
C ARG A 30 -9.15 -6.57 -1.88
N ASP A 31 -10.09 -7.51 -1.93
CA ASP A 31 -11.51 -7.16 -2.06
C ASP A 31 -12.16 -6.84 -0.71
N GLY A 32 -11.46 -7.19 0.38
CA GLY A 32 -11.95 -7.00 1.73
C GLY A 32 -13.18 -7.83 2.04
N ALA A 33 -13.22 -9.05 1.49
CA ALA A 33 -14.20 -10.06 1.83
C ALA A 33 -14.16 -10.40 3.33
N PHE A 34 -15.26 -10.95 3.84
CA PHE A 34 -15.39 -11.34 5.25
C PHE A 34 -15.23 -10.17 6.22
N ARG A 35 -15.67 -8.98 5.82
CA ARG A 35 -15.64 -7.77 6.65
C ARG A 35 -17.01 -7.13 6.69
N THR A 36 -17.44 -6.76 7.88
CA THR A 36 -18.58 -5.87 8.11
C THR A 36 -18.11 -4.45 8.42
N TYR A 37 -18.88 -3.48 7.93
CA TYR A 37 -18.55 -2.06 8.02
C TYR A 37 -19.65 -1.32 8.78
N ARG A 38 -19.26 -0.49 9.73
CA ARG A 38 -20.19 0.33 10.52
C ARG A 38 -19.61 1.72 10.71
N CYS A 39 -20.41 2.75 10.44
CA CYS A 39 -20.03 4.12 10.80
C CYS A 39 -20.77 4.59 12.05
N ARG A 40 -20.12 5.42 12.87
CA ARG A 40 -20.75 6.07 14.03
C ARG A 40 -21.98 6.93 13.67
N CYS A 41 -22.08 7.41 12.44
CA CYS A 41 -23.26 8.15 11.96
C CYS A 41 -24.47 7.24 11.64
N ALA A 42 -24.35 5.92 11.86
CA ALA A 42 -25.39 4.92 11.61
C ALA A 42 -25.83 4.79 10.13
N THR A 43 -25.08 5.36 9.18
CA THR A 43 -25.32 5.12 7.74
C THR A 43 -25.11 3.62 7.44
N PRO A 44 -26.05 2.96 6.74
CA PRO A 44 -25.89 1.57 6.33
C PRO A 44 -24.71 1.41 5.37
N LEU A 45 -23.76 0.52 5.70
CA LEU A 45 -22.60 0.20 4.87
C LEU A 45 -22.60 -1.32 4.56
N PRO A 46 -23.46 -1.80 3.63
CA PRO A 46 -23.63 -3.23 3.35
C PRO A 46 -22.38 -3.93 2.83
N GLY A 47 -21.35 -3.20 2.41
CA GLY A 47 -20.09 -3.78 1.97
C GLY A 47 -19.00 -2.75 1.74
N ARG A 48 -17.85 -3.23 1.25
CA ARG A 48 -16.63 -2.43 1.06
C ARG A 48 -16.89 -1.18 0.22
N VAL A 49 -17.51 -1.31 -0.96
CA VAL A 49 -17.79 -0.18 -1.86
C VAL A 49 -18.62 0.90 -1.19
N SER A 50 -19.68 0.52 -0.45
CA SER A 50 -20.51 1.51 0.28
C SER A 50 -19.72 2.23 1.39
N ALA A 51 -18.80 1.53 2.06
CA ALA A 51 -17.94 2.13 3.07
C ALA A 51 -16.93 3.10 2.44
N GLU A 52 -16.35 2.75 1.30
CA GLU A 52 -15.42 3.61 0.55
C GLU A 52 -16.10 4.89 0.07
N LEU A 53 -17.29 4.78 -0.54
CA LEU A 53 -18.07 5.94 -0.96
C LEU A 53 -18.40 6.85 0.22
N HIS A 54 -18.87 6.27 1.33
CA HIS A 54 -19.16 7.05 2.53
C HIS A 54 -17.91 7.71 3.12
N ALA A 55 -16.76 7.03 3.11
CA ALA A 55 -15.49 7.60 3.53
C ALA A 55 -15.13 8.82 2.65
N MET A 56 -15.26 8.70 1.33
CA MET A 56 -14.99 9.79 0.39
C MET A 56 -15.90 10.99 0.64
N GLU A 57 -17.21 10.78 0.76
CA GLU A 57 -18.21 11.82 1.05
C GLU A 57 -17.93 12.57 2.36
N THR A 58 -17.30 11.90 3.32
CA THR A 58 -17.02 12.42 4.66
C THR A 58 -15.57 12.88 4.84
N GLY A 59 -14.79 12.95 3.75
CA GLY A 59 -13.41 13.44 3.76
C GLY A 59 -12.40 12.49 4.43
N GLN A 60 -12.77 11.23 4.60
CA GLN A 60 -11.91 10.16 5.10
C GLN A 60 -11.23 9.42 3.95
N CYS A 61 -10.03 8.90 4.20
CA CYS A 61 -9.31 8.07 3.24
C CYS A 61 -10.17 6.87 2.84
N SER A 62 -10.38 6.64 1.53
CA SER A 62 -11.20 5.52 1.06
C SER A 62 -10.53 4.17 1.30
N VAL A 63 -9.20 4.11 1.40
CA VAL A 63 -8.51 2.83 1.57
C VAL A 63 -8.58 2.33 3.02
N CYS A 64 -8.21 3.15 4.01
CA CYS A 64 -8.34 2.79 5.43
C CYS A 64 -9.65 3.21 6.09
N LEU A 65 -10.59 3.81 5.34
CA LEU A 65 -11.89 4.21 5.85
C LEU A 65 -11.81 5.15 7.06
N GLY A 66 -10.74 5.96 7.13
CA GLY A 66 -10.51 6.93 8.20
C GLY A 66 -9.76 6.44 9.43
N SER A 67 -9.45 5.14 9.55
CA SER A 67 -8.79 4.57 10.73
C SER A 67 -7.30 4.90 10.85
N ALA A 68 -6.66 5.46 9.82
CA ALA A 68 -5.20 5.58 9.64
C ALA A 68 -4.43 4.25 9.50
N ASP A 69 -4.98 3.13 9.97
CA ASP A 69 -4.38 1.81 9.92
C ASP A 69 -5.21 0.80 9.10
N GLN A 70 -4.57 -0.20 8.53
CA GLN A 70 -5.19 -1.25 7.74
C GLN A 70 -4.87 -2.60 8.35
N GLU A 71 -5.91 -3.32 8.74
CA GLU A 71 -5.81 -4.74 9.05
C GLU A 71 -5.98 -5.55 7.75
N ILE A 72 -4.88 -6.07 7.23
CA ILE A 72 -4.86 -6.72 5.91
C ILE A 72 -5.42 -8.14 6.01
N VAL A 73 -5.01 -8.86 7.04
CA VAL A 73 -5.58 -10.12 7.50
C VAL A 73 -5.78 -10.03 9.02
N PRO A 74 -6.64 -10.86 9.63
CA PRO A 74 -6.86 -10.80 11.07
C PRO A 74 -5.55 -10.83 11.87
N GLY A 75 -5.37 -9.88 12.78
CA GLY A 75 -4.19 -9.75 13.64
C GLY A 75 -2.98 -9.06 13.00
N PHE A 76 -2.97 -8.81 11.70
CA PHE A 76 -1.90 -8.08 11.03
C PHE A 76 -2.33 -6.68 10.63
N VAL A 77 -1.86 -5.69 11.39
CA VAL A 77 -2.17 -4.27 11.22
C VAL A 77 -0.94 -3.51 10.71
N GLN A 78 -1.12 -2.69 9.68
CA GLN A 78 -0.09 -1.77 9.19
C GLN A 78 -0.65 -0.36 8.99
N ARG A 79 0.23 0.64 9.05
CA ARG A 79 -0.10 2.03 8.74
C ARG A 79 -0.55 2.17 7.28
N CYS A 80 -1.63 2.91 7.04
CA CYS A 80 -2.16 3.12 5.70
C CYS A 80 -1.19 3.95 4.84
N SER A 81 -0.55 3.30 3.86
CA SER A 81 0.35 3.98 2.92
C SER A 81 -0.37 4.96 2.01
N ALA A 82 -1.63 4.67 1.64
CA ALA A 82 -2.41 5.50 0.71
C ALA A 82 -2.70 6.92 1.23
N CYS A 83 -2.69 7.14 2.55
CA CYS A 83 -2.91 8.45 3.16
C CYS A 83 -1.84 8.82 4.18
N ALA A 84 -0.66 8.19 4.12
CA ALA A 84 0.40 8.34 5.12
C ALA A 84 -0.09 8.27 6.58
N ALA A 85 -0.97 7.29 6.86
CA ALA A 85 -1.57 7.06 8.17
C ALA A 85 -2.28 8.28 8.78
N THR A 86 -2.82 9.17 7.95
CA THR A 86 -3.63 10.29 8.45
C THR A 86 -5.11 9.93 8.56
N GLY A 87 -5.55 8.92 7.80
CA GLY A 87 -6.97 8.60 7.64
C GLY A 87 -7.74 9.63 6.79
N ARG A 88 -7.07 10.58 6.12
CA ARG A 88 -7.74 11.70 5.44
C ARG A 88 -7.70 11.62 3.92
N ARG A 89 -8.78 12.06 3.28
CA ARG A 89 -8.95 11.98 1.81
C ARG A 89 -8.10 13.00 1.05
N ASP A 90 -7.98 14.21 1.58
CA ASP A 90 -7.12 15.27 1.00
C ASP A 90 -5.65 14.80 0.91
N VAL A 91 -5.13 14.22 1.99
CA VAL A 91 -3.80 13.61 2.01
C VAL A 91 -3.72 12.45 1.04
N GLN A 92 -4.75 11.58 0.99
CA GLN A 92 -4.81 10.49 0.01
C GLN A 92 -4.73 10.98 -1.44
N LEU A 93 -5.47 12.03 -1.81
CA LEU A 93 -5.45 12.60 -3.16
C LEU A 93 -4.07 13.15 -3.53
N VAL A 94 -3.40 13.84 -2.60
CA VAL A 94 -2.02 14.31 -2.79
C VAL A 94 -1.07 13.14 -3.03
N TRP A 95 -1.21 12.05 -2.26
CA TRP A 95 -0.41 10.84 -2.43
C TRP A 95 -0.70 10.08 -3.73
N GLU A 96 -1.94 10.09 -4.21
CA GLU A 96 -2.33 9.50 -5.50
C GLU A 96 -1.68 10.27 -6.66
N VAL A 97 -1.69 11.60 -6.61
CA VAL A 97 -0.98 12.45 -7.58
C VAL A 97 0.53 12.17 -7.54
N ALA A 98 1.12 12.08 -6.34
CA ALA A 98 2.54 11.76 -6.19
C ALA A 98 2.89 10.35 -6.71
N HIS A 99 1.99 9.36 -6.60
CA HIS A 99 2.18 8.05 -7.22
C HIS A 99 2.16 8.13 -8.74
N GLY A 100 1.21 8.89 -9.31
CA GLY A 100 1.16 9.12 -10.76
C GLY A 100 2.47 9.73 -11.26
N GLU A 101 2.94 10.78 -10.60
CA GLU A 101 4.22 11.42 -10.95
C GLU A 101 5.41 10.48 -10.77
N ALA A 102 5.45 9.68 -9.70
CA ALA A 102 6.51 8.71 -9.48
C ALA A 102 6.60 7.68 -10.61
N ARG A 103 5.47 7.28 -11.21
CA ARG A 103 5.46 6.35 -12.35
C ARG A 103 6.07 6.95 -13.60
N GLU A 104 5.86 8.24 -13.85
CA GLU A 104 6.41 8.95 -15.00
C GLU A 104 7.93 9.16 -14.88
N VAL A 105 8.43 9.45 -13.66
CA VAL A 105 9.84 9.80 -13.46
C VAL A 105 10.73 8.63 -13.01
N ILE A 106 10.17 7.64 -12.31
CA ILE A 106 10.87 6.42 -11.87
C ILE A 106 10.46 5.28 -12.80
N THR A 107 11.14 5.25 -13.94
CA THR A 107 10.93 4.25 -14.99
C THR A 107 11.78 3.00 -14.78
N THR A 108 11.42 1.94 -15.49
CA THR A 108 12.18 0.68 -15.50
C THR A 108 13.59 0.91 -16.04
N GLU A 109 13.76 1.76 -17.05
CA GLU A 109 15.06 2.10 -17.64
C GLU A 109 15.97 2.82 -16.64
N LEU A 110 15.42 3.75 -15.86
CA LEU A 110 16.17 4.44 -14.81
C LEU A 110 16.67 3.44 -13.78
N VAL A 111 15.77 2.62 -13.23
CA VAL A 111 16.12 1.62 -12.20
C VAL A 111 17.12 0.61 -12.76
N ARG A 112 16.92 0.12 -13.99
CA ARG A 112 17.83 -0.79 -14.69
C ARG A 112 19.23 -0.19 -14.84
N GLY A 113 19.33 1.09 -15.16
CA GLY A 113 20.61 1.81 -15.22
C GLY A 113 21.31 1.86 -13.87
N LEU A 114 20.58 2.21 -12.81
CA LEU A 114 21.13 2.35 -11.46
C LEU A 114 21.62 1.02 -10.86
N ILE A 115 20.91 -0.08 -11.12
CA ILE A 115 21.35 -1.41 -10.67
C ILE A 115 22.36 -2.06 -11.63
N GLY A 116 22.62 -1.44 -12.79
CA GLY A 116 23.52 -1.98 -13.81
C GLY A 116 24.93 -2.24 -13.29
N ASP A 117 25.41 -1.34 -12.41
CA ASP A 117 26.75 -1.39 -11.81
C ASP A 117 26.83 -2.24 -10.54
N HIS A 118 25.71 -2.80 -10.07
CA HIS A 118 25.72 -3.66 -8.88
C HIS A 118 26.27 -5.04 -9.24
N ALA A 119 27.51 -5.31 -8.77
CA ALA A 119 28.19 -6.58 -8.99
C ALA A 119 27.63 -7.76 -8.15
N GLY A 120 26.70 -7.49 -7.23
CA GLY A 120 26.12 -8.48 -6.32
C GLY A 120 24.66 -8.19 -5.98
N PRO A 121 24.09 -8.93 -5.02
CA PRO A 121 22.73 -8.69 -4.54
C PRO A 121 22.55 -7.28 -3.99
N PHE A 122 21.33 -6.75 -4.10
CA PHE A 122 20.96 -5.41 -3.65
C PHE A 122 19.57 -5.42 -3.00
N ARG A 123 19.38 -4.50 -2.04
CA ARG A 123 18.14 -4.34 -1.27
C ARG A 123 17.21 -3.33 -1.93
N LEU A 124 15.91 -3.43 -1.64
CA LEU A 124 14.93 -2.41 -2.03
C LEU A 124 15.35 -1.01 -1.57
N SER A 125 15.79 -0.90 -0.30
CA SER A 125 16.20 0.36 0.31
C SER A 125 17.37 1.01 -0.42
N GLU A 126 18.37 0.23 -0.81
CA GLU A 126 19.56 0.69 -1.55
C GLU A 126 19.17 1.27 -2.91
N VAL A 127 18.32 0.58 -3.67
CA VAL A 127 17.84 1.08 -4.97
C VAL A 127 16.96 2.31 -4.79
N ALA A 128 16.12 2.36 -3.74
CA ALA A 128 15.30 3.53 -3.45
C ALA A 128 16.14 4.76 -3.09
N ASP A 129 17.26 4.58 -2.39
CA ASP A 129 18.20 5.67 -2.08
C ASP A 129 18.97 6.12 -3.32
N ALA A 130 19.43 5.19 -4.16
CA ALA A 130 20.06 5.52 -5.45
C ALA A 130 19.12 6.31 -6.38
N VAL A 131 17.84 5.96 -6.43
CA VAL A 131 16.83 6.73 -7.19
C VAL A 131 16.64 8.13 -6.62
N ARG A 132 16.59 8.29 -5.29
CA ARG A 132 16.49 9.62 -4.67
C ARG A 132 17.68 10.49 -5.01
N GLU A 133 18.88 9.93 -4.96
CA GLU A 133 20.12 10.63 -5.30
C GLU A 133 20.14 11.03 -6.77
N ALA A 134 19.86 10.09 -7.68
CA ALA A 134 19.87 10.34 -9.13
C ALA A 134 18.86 11.41 -9.57
N LEU A 135 17.70 11.48 -8.89
CA LEU A 135 16.65 12.47 -9.17
C LEU A 135 16.75 13.73 -8.29
N ALA A 136 17.79 13.85 -7.45
CA ALA A 136 17.99 14.94 -6.49
C ALA A 136 16.73 15.23 -5.63
N LEU A 137 16.03 14.18 -5.20
CA LEU A 137 14.76 14.30 -4.48
C LEU A 137 14.98 14.54 -2.98
N PRO A 138 14.33 15.56 -2.38
CA PRO A 138 14.29 15.70 -0.93
C PRO A 138 13.62 14.50 -0.25
N ARG A 139 13.97 14.26 1.02
CA ARG A 139 13.28 13.24 1.84
C ARG A 139 11.78 13.55 1.91
N GLY A 140 10.96 12.52 1.73
CA GLY A 140 9.50 12.63 1.71
C GLY A 140 8.90 13.09 0.37
N ARG A 141 9.73 13.42 -0.63
CA ARG A 141 9.26 13.68 -1.99
C ARG A 141 9.07 12.38 -2.75
N LEU A 142 7.86 12.20 -3.29
CA LEU A 142 7.42 11.02 -4.04
C LEU A 142 7.43 9.70 -3.21
N PRO A 143 6.54 8.75 -3.54
CA PRO A 143 6.57 7.38 -3.00
C PRO A 143 7.70 6.56 -3.65
N VAL A 144 8.96 6.96 -3.49
CA VAL A 144 10.11 6.32 -4.17
C VAL A 144 10.19 4.83 -3.82
N GLY A 145 10.17 4.47 -2.53
CA GLY A 145 10.26 3.08 -2.10
C GLY A 145 9.17 2.18 -2.70
N PRO A 146 7.86 2.53 -2.55
CA PRO A 146 6.78 1.81 -3.21
C PRO A 146 6.96 1.67 -4.72
N ARG A 147 7.31 2.76 -5.43
CA ARG A 147 7.48 2.69 -6.89
C ARG A 147 8.66 1.84 -7.31
N VAL A 148 9.81 1.96 -6.64
CA VAL A 148 10.98 1.12 -6.91
C VAL A 148 10.65 -0.35 -6.69
N ARG A 149 9.93 -0.69 -5.62
CA ARG A 149 9.47 -2.06 -5.39
C ARG A 149 8.63 -2.57 -6.56
N ASP A 150 7.69 -1.75 -7.05
CA ASP A 150 6.84 -2.14 -8.18
C ASP A 150 7.69 -2.40 -9.44
N VAL A 151 8.67 -1.53 -9.74
CA VAL A 151 9.61 -1.73 -10.86
C VAL A 151 10.44 -3.00 -10.69
N LEU A 152 11.00 -3.26 -9.50
CA LEU A 152 11.80 -4.46 -9.26
C LEU A 152 10.96 -5.74 -9.42
N ARG A 153 9.68 -5.71 -9.03
CA ARG A 153 8.74 -6.81 -9.27
C ARG A 153 8.39 -6.97 -10.74
N GLU A 154 8.22 -5.88 -11.49
CA GLU A 154 8.04 -5.93 -12.94
C GLU A 154 9.26 -6.58 -13.63
N MET A 155 10.47 -6.19 -13.23
CA MET A 155 11.73 -6.76 -13.75
C MET A 155 11.92 -8.23 -13.36
N GLU A 156 11.55 -8.62 -12.13
CA GLU A 156 11.52 -10.02 -11.70
C GLU A 156 10.54 -10.85 -12.53
N ALA A 157 9.32 -10.34 -12.78
CA ALA A 157 8.34 -11.00 -13.63
C ALA A 157 8.80 -11.13 -15.09
N ALA A 158 9.62 -10.18 -15.57
CA ALA A 158 10.28 -10.24 -16.88
C ALA A 158 11.50 -11.18 -16.92
N GLY A 159 11.89 -11.78 -15.79
CA GLY A 159 13.05 -12.66 -15.68
C GLY A 159 14.40 -11.95 -15.65
N GLU A 160 14.42 -10.62 -15.50
CA GLU A 160 15.67 -9.84 -15.40
C GLU A 160 16.31 -9.96 -14.00
N LEU A 161 15.49 -10.19 -12.98
CA LEU A 161 15.88 -10.26 -11.57
C LEU A 161 15.36 -11.54 -10.92
N VAL A 162 16.02 -11.95 -9.84
CA VAL A 162 15.59 -13.03 -8.94
C VAL A 162 15.57 -12.49 -7.52
N MET A 163 14.43 -12.65 -6.82
CA MET A 163 14.38 -12.39 -5.38
C MET A 163 15.09 -13.49 -4.61
N LEU A 164 16.03 -13.10 -3.75
CA LEU A 164 16.78 -14.02 -2.90
C LEU A 164 16.24 -14.11 -1.47
N SER A 165 15.45 -13.12 -1.04
CA SER A 165 14.89 -13.10 0.30
C SER A 165 13.81 -14.17 0.47
N ALA A 166 13.88 -14.89 1.60
CA ALA A 166 12.71 -15.50 2.20
C ALA A 166 11.80 -14.39 2.78
N PRO A 167 10.48 -14.62 2.90
CA PRO A 167 9.62 -13.65 3.54
C PRO A 167 9.99 -13.44 5.01
N ASP A 168 9.83 -12.21 5.49
CA ASP A 168 10.04 -11.84 6.90
C ASP A 168 8.94 -12.41 7.80
N GLU A 169 7.73 -12.57 7.27
CA GLU A 169 6.56 -13.04 8.00
C GLU A 169 5.59 -13.74 7.04
N MET A 170 5.07 -14.90 7.44
CA MET A 170 3.99 -15.60 6.74
C MET A 170 2.68 -15.30 7.47
N LEU A 171 1.80 -14.52 6.84
CA LEU A 171 0.56 -14.06 7.46
C LEU A 171 -0.57 -15.06 7.23
N ARG A 172 -0.63 -15.67 6.04
CA ARG A 172 -1.60 -16.71 5.69
C ARG A 172 -1.04 -17.59 4.58
N GLY A 173 -0.68 -18.82 4.92
CA GLY A 173 -0.07 -19.76 3.98
C GLY A 173 1.18 -19.21 3.28
N PRO A 174 1.59 -19.79 2.14
CA PRO A 174 2.72 -19.31 1.34
C PRO A 174 2.38 -18.10 0.46
N SER A 175 1.10 -17.73 0.37
CA SER A 175 0.55 -16.74 -0.56
C SER A 175 0.49 -15.34 0.03
N VAL A 176 0.23 -15.20 1.34
CA VAL A 176 0.18 -13.89 2.01
C VAL A 176 1.38 -13.75 2.93
N VAL A 177 2.38 -13.00 2.46
CA VAL A 177 3.66 -12.86 3.14
C VAL A 177 4.13 -11.41 3.16
N VAL A 178 4.99 -11.07 4.12
CA VAL A 178 5.59 -9.74 4.28
C VAL A 178 7.05 -9.77 3.86
N TYR A 179 7.42 -8.80 3.03
CA TYR A 179 8.81 -8.45 2.75
C TYR A 179 9.01 -6.98 3.12
N ARG A 180 9.89 -6.70 4.09
CA ARG A 180 10.17 -5.34 4.58
C ARG A 180 11.26 -4.66 3.75
N ASP A 181 12.39 -5.34 3.57
CA ASP A 181 13.50 -4.86 2.74
C ASP A 181 14.12 -6.02 1.94
N PRO A 182 13.36 -6.56 0.97
CA PRO A 182 13.78 -7.71 0.17
C PRO A 182 15.09 -7.47 -0.60
N LEU A 183 15.81 -8.57 -0.81
CA LEU A 183 17.06 -8.64 -1.54
C LEU A 183 16.81 -9.28 -2.92
N TRP A 184 17.29 -8.63 -3.97
CA TRP A 184 17.30 -9.16 -5.33
C TRP A 184 18.71 -9.32 -5.85
N GLN A 185 18.85 -10.13 -6.89
CA GLN A 185 20.03 -10.22 -7.71
C GLN A 185 19.60 -10.22 -9.18
N ARG A 186 20.48 -9.75 -10.07
CA ARG A 186 20.30 -9.93 -11.50
C ARG A 186 20.24 -11.42 -11.85
N ALA A 187 19.31 -11.82 -12.70
CA ALA A 187 19.30 -13.17 -13.23
C ALA A 187 20.60 -13.40 -14.02
N SER A 188 21.27 -14.52 -13.76
CA SER A 188 22.40 -14.96 -14.57
C SER A 188 21.90 -15.20 -16.00
N ALA A 189 22.47 -14.50 -16.98
CA ALA A 189 22.21 -14.75 -18.40
C ALA A 189 22.71 -16.15 -18.82
#